data_AF-A0A0P9DYY7-F1
#
_entry.id   AF-A0A0P9DYY7-F1
#
_cell.length_a   1.000
_cell.length_b   1.000
_cell.length_c   1.000
_cell.angle_alpha   90.00
_cell.angle_beta   90.00
_cell.angle_gamma   90.00
#
_symmetry.space_group_name_H-M   'P 1'
#
loop_
_entity.id
_entity.type
_entity.pdbx_description
1 polymer ?
#
loop_
_entity_poly.entity_id
_entity_poly.type
_entity_poly.pdbx_seq_one_letter_code
_entity_poly.pdbx_strand_id
1 'polypeptide(L)'
;MKRLASGVIILAVLILVGCNNVATNRQPDPTNSLISSPTSSLTSSPSNSPSSSPSNYVKTYKDETQKQIQYGKLSINFDEYHIVSDTSSDDNETFILEIDKGKVQPKTHMTITIRAIKKQDFLNTENIVSYLSDMSPNYEKIRIYNNVTDDSGIISLYSVTGGGLTNYVVCYRDACYLVESDYSILKVYLFKNNPTANYMVNKLKIECANSFTTNVNQTIYYNKNKFEKAKYDIVQGNGGTKYSAELSYDNKEYISNFTLKNEKGENLLTLSTDASGSKEDTIKFLDVNMDGYADIQFLEEEGTMNNRYALYVWDDSAKNFVKVKCDEMLSYFEVHDGYLQNWQKESANSGVIQKLVWKNKNTLIKESEEQYQAN
;
A
#
# COMPACT_ATOMS: atom_id res chain seq x y z
N MET A 1 -28.53 35.92 -10.87
CA MET A 1 -28.75 34.93 -11.95
C MET A 1 -28.24 33.58 -11.46
N LYS A 2 -29.09 32.55 -11.49
CA LYS A 2 -28.89 31.22 -10.90
C LYS A 2 -27.76 30.47 -11.62
N ARG A 3 -26.83 29.86 -10.88
CA ARG A 3 -25.86 28.89 -11.41
C ARG A 3 -26.37 27.48 -11.13
N LEU A 4 -26.57 26.73 -12.20
CA LEU A 4 -26.89 25.30 -12.21
C LEU A 4 -25.59 24.49 -12.15
N ALA A 5 -25.65 23.38 -11.42
CA ALA A 5 -24.61 22.39 -11.22
C ALA A 5 -24.42 21.49 -12.45
N SER A 6 -23.21 20.93 -12.60
CA SER A 6 -22.86 19.62 -13.20
C SER A 6 -21.36 19.44 -12.97
N GLY A 7 -20.80 18.43 -12.29
CA GLY A 7 -21.26 17.06 -12.12
C GLY A 7 -20.73 16.22 -13.28
N VAL A 8 -19.43 15.87 -13.28
CA VAL A 8 -18.84 14.96 -14.28
C VAL A 8 -18.37 13.70 -13.58
N ILE A 9 -19.11 12.62 -13.85
CA ILE A 9 -18.79 11.23 -13.56
C ILE A 9 -18.03 10.72 -14.79
N ILE A 10 -16.79 10.24 -14.62
CA ILE A 10 -16.05 9.54 -15.68
C ILE A 10 -16.26 8.04 -15.46
N LEU A 11 -17.15 7.47 -16.26
CA LEU A 11 -17.38 6.03 -16.39
C LEU A 11 -16.63 5.56 -17.64
N ALA A 12 -15.53 4.84 -17.47
CA ALA A 12 -14.85 4.19 -18.59
C ALA A 12 -15.48 2.81 -18.83
N VAL A 13 -16.32 2.73 -19.87
CA VAL A 13 -16.87 1.49 -20.43
C VAL A 13 -16.04 1.12 -21.65
N LEU A 14 -15.37 -0.03 -21.63
CA LEU A 14 -14.75 -0.65 -22.80
C LEU A 14 -15.62 -1.83 -23.25
N ILE A 15 -16.22 -1.68 -24.42
CA ILE A 15 -16.93 -2.73 -25.17
C ILE A 15 -16.13 -3.04 -26.43
N LEU A 16 -15.82 -4.31 -26.67
CA LEU A 16 -15.64 -4.94 -28.00
C LEU A 16 -16.15 -6.39 -27.86
N VAL A 17 -17.37 -6.73 -28.31
CA VAL A 17 -17.76 -7.28 -29.65
C VAL A 17 -16.83 -8.44 -30.07
N GLY A 18 -17.25 -9.66 -30.39
CA GLY A 18 -18.55 -10.31 -30.59
C GLY A 18 -18.31 -11.59 -31.42
N CYS A 19 -19.16 -12.61 -31.28
CA CYS A 19 -19.58 -13.57 -32.34
C CYS A 19 -20.41 -14.71 -31.71
N ASN A 20 -21.73 -14.61 -31.86
CA ASN A 20 -22.66 -15.71 -31.65
C ASN A 20 -22.59 -16.67 -32.84
N ASN A 21 -22.64 -17.97 -32.58
CA ASN A 21 -23.27 -18.91 -33.51
C ASN A 21 -24.23 -19.83 -32.76
N VAL A 22 -25.45 -19.86 -33.30
CA VAL A 22 -26.63 -20.62 -32.90
C VAL A 22 -26.53 -22.05 -33.40
N ALA A 23 -27.00 -23.04 -32.61
CA ALA A 23 -27.75 -24.18 -33.14
C ALA A 23 -28.38 -25.05 -32.04
N THR A 24 -29.73 -25.01 -31.97
CA THR A 24 -30.67 -26.15 -31.88
C THR A 24 -30.66 -27.08 -30.67
N ASN A 25 -31.76 -27.65 -30.17
CA ASN A 25 -33.22 -27.50 -30.30
C ASN A 25 -33.84 -28.55 -29.34
N ARG A 26 -35.10 -28.36 -28.94
CA ARG A 26 -36.10 -29.35 -28.43
C ARG A 26 -36.38 -29.43 -26.93
N GLN A 27 -37.51 -28.81 -26.58
CA GLN A 27 -38.56 -29.31 -25.68
C GLN A 27 -39.08 -30.69 -26.16
N PRO A 28 -39.65 -31.53 -25.27
CA PRO A 28 -41.06 -31.36 -24.94
C PRO A 28 -41.40 -31.54 -23.44
N ASP A 29 -42.37 -30.75 -22.97
CA ASP A 29 -43.29 -31.06 -21.86
C ASP A 29 -44.44 -31.97 -22.37
N PRO A 30 -45.41 -32.41 -21.57
CA PRO A 30 -45.59 -32.42 -20.10
C PRO A 30 -45.83 -33.89 -19.62
N THR A 31 -46.12 -34.27 -18.37
CA THR A 31 -47.37 -34.11 -17.60
C THR A 31 -47.21 -34.85 -16.26
N ASN A 32 -47.58 -34.22 -15.14
CA ASN A 32 -48.72 -34.60 -14.28
C ASN A 32 -48.57 -34.06 -12.86
N SER A 33 -49.65 -33.44 -12.43
CA SER A 33 -49.97 -32.93 -11.10
C SER A 33 -50.09 -34.04 -10.05
N LEU A 34 -49.81 -33.70 -8.80
CA LEU A 34 -50.77 -33.86 -7.70
C LEU A 34 -50.29 -33.17 -6.41
N ILE A 35 -51.24 -32.45 -5.82
CA ILE A 35 -51.20 -31.68 -4.59
C ILE A 35 -51.40 -32.62 -3.40
N SER A 36 -50.66 -32.46 -2.30
CA SER A 36 -51.20 -32.56 -0.94
C SER A 36 -50.21 -32.02 0.10
N SER A 37 -50.72 -31.13 0.94
CA SER A 37 -50.21 -30.71 2.25
C SER A 37 -51.35 -30.95 3.27
N PRO A 38 -51.21 -30.72 4.58
CA PRO A 38 -50.07 -30.79 5.50
C PRO A 38 -50.37 -31.65 6.75
N THR A 39 -49.40 -31.97 7.60
CA THR A 39 -49.67 -32.15 9.05
C THR A 39 -48.42 -31.86 9.90
N SER A 40 -48.67 -31.15 11.00
CA SER A 40 -47.77 -30.61 12.01
C SER A 40 -47.22 -31.67 12.98
N SER A 41 -46.04 -31.40 13.55
CA SER A 41 -45.77 -31.64 14.99
C SER A 41 -44.51 -30.90 15.45
N LEU A 42 -44.66 -30.25 16.61
CA LEU A 42 -43.62 -29.66 17.45
C LEU A 42 -42.81 -30.76 18.15
N THR A 43 -41.48 -30.61 18.26
CA THR A 43 -40.72 -30.92 19.50
C THR A 43 -39.24 -30.51 19.43
N SER A 44 -38.81 -29.85 20.51
CA SER A 44 -37.47 -29.81 21.14
C SER A 44 -36.23 -29.39 20.33
N SER A 45 -35.73 -28.20 20.67
CA SER A 45 -34.36 -27.74 20.39
C SER A 45 -33.32 -28.53 21.20
N PRO A 46 -32.25 -29.06 20.58
CA PRO A 46 -31.03 -29.36 21.29
C PRO A 46 -30.11 -28.14 21.27
N SER A 47 -29.84 -27.59 22.45
CA SER A 47 -28.64 -26.83 22.73
C SER A 47 -27.45 -27.77 22.59
N ASN A 48 -26.74 -27.68 21.47
CA ASN A 48 -25.44 -28.32 21.29
C ASN A 48 -24.40 -27.22 21.10
N SER A 49 -23.63 -26.94 22.15
CA SER A 49 -22.26 -26.45 21.98
C SER A 49 -21.42 -27.63 21.49
N PRO A 50 -20.85 -27.61 20.27
CA PRO A 50 -19.87 -28.61 19.90
C PRO A 50 -18.53 -28.17 20.48
N SER A 51 -18.04 -28.91 21.48
CA SER A 51 -16.59 -29.08 21.62
C SER A 51 -16.14 -29.94 20.43
N SER A 52 -15.71 -29.31 19.34
CA SER A 52 -15.17 -30.03 18.19
C SER A 52 -13.71 -30.39 18.46
N SER A 53 -13.41 -31.68 18.51
CA SER A 53 -12.06 -32.19 18.29
C SER A 53 -11.54 -31.71 16.93
N PRO A 54 -10.25 -31.36 16.78
CA PRO A 54 -9.72 -30.89 15.50
C PRO A 54 -9.79 -32.03 14.48
N SER A 55 -10.68 -31.89 13.49
CA SER A 55 -10.75 -32.81 12.35
C SER A 55 -9.81 -32.30 11.27
N ASN A 56 -8.63 -32.90 11.17
CA ASN A 56 -7.73 -32.61 10.06
C ASN A 56 -8.42 -33.02 8.74
N TYR A 57 -8.48 -32.10 7.78
CA TYR A 57 -9.08 -32.37 6.47
C TYR A 57 -8.34 -31.60 5.37
N VAL A 58 -8.49 -32.08 4.13
CA VAL A 58 -8.06 -31.39 2.92
C VAL A 58 -9.22 -31.44 1.92
N LYS A 59 -9.64 -30.30 1.36
CA LYS A 59 -10.54 -30.26 0.20
C LYS A 59 -9.89 -29.49 -0.95
N THR A 60 -10.28 -29.86 -2.15
CA THR A 60 -9.82 -29.25 -3.39
C THR A 60 -11.00 -28.89 -4.26
N TYR A 61 -10.93 -27.77 -4.94
CA TYR A 61 -12.00 -27.24 -5.80
C TYR A 61 -11.50 -27.14 -7.23
N LYS A 62 -12.39 -27.40 -8.20
CA LYS A 62 -12.03 -27.49 -9.63
C LYS A 62 -12.55 -26.34 -10.47
N ASP A 63 -13.39 -25.48 -9.89
CA ASP A 63 -14.02 -24.36 -10.57
C ASP A 63 -13.79 -23.05 -9.82
N GLU A 64 -14.11 -21.94 -10.47
CA GLU A 64 -13.87 -20.59 -9.97
C GLU A 64 -14.98 -20.11 -9.02
N THR A 65 -15.89 -20.99 -8.57
CA THR A 65 -17.08 -20.59 -7.79
C THR A 65 -16.78 -20.33 -6.32
N GLN A 66 -15.69 -20.87 -5.79
CA GLN A 66 -15.32 -20.75 -4.39
C GLN A 66 -14.60 -19.44 -4.14
N LYS A 67 -15.37 -18.40 -3.86
CA LYS A 67 -14.90 -17.01 -3.75
C LYS A 67 -14.79 -16.47 -2.33
N GLN A 68 -15.23 -17.23 -1.34
CA GLN A 68 -15.38 -16.75 0.02
C GLN A 68 -14.68 -17.67 1.00
N ILE A 69 -13.82 -17.10 1.83
CA ILE A 69 -13.30 -17.74 3.04
C ILE A 69 -14.19 -17.33 4.20
N GLN A 70 -14.68 -18.30 4.96
CA GLN A 70 -15.41 -18.09 6.20
C GLN A 70 -14.75 -18.86 7.34
N TYR A 71 -14.23 -18.16 8.35
CA TYR A 71 -13.60 -18.74 9.52
C TYR A 71 -14.11 -18.05 10.80
N GLY A 72 -14.99 -18.73 11.55
CA GLY A 72 -15.69 -18.09 12.66
C GLY A 72 -16.47 -16.84 12.20
N LYS A 73 -16.13 -15.65 12.71
CA LYS A 73 -16.69 -14.36 12.27
C LYS A 73 -15.94 -13.72 11.11
N LEU A 74 -14.72 -14.17 10.82
CA LEU A 74 -13.94 -13.64 9.72
C LEU A 74 -14.55 -14.10 8.40
N SER A 75 -14.76 -13.13 7.50
CA SER A 75 -15.26 -13.38 6.16
C SER A 75 -14.44 -12.60 5.16
N ILE A 76 -13.88 -13.27 4.15
CA ILE A 76 -13.07 -12.65 3.10
C ILE A 76 -13.69 -13.04 1.76
N ASN A 77 -14.04 -12.06 0.94
CA ASN A 77 -14.60 -12.28 -0.40
C ASN A 77 -13.59 -11.85 -1.45
N PHE A 78 -13.40 -12.67 -2.47
CA PHE A 78 -12.44 -12.43 -3.55
C PHE A 78 -13.17 -12.23 -4.87
N ASP A 79 -12.95 -11.08 -5.49
CA ASP A 79 -13.55 -10.74 -6.78
C ASP A 79 -12.78 -11.31 -7.98
N GLU A 80 -11.48 -11.56 -7.82
CA GLU A 80 -10.56 -11.94 -8.92
C GLU A 80 -9.78 -13.23 -8.66
N TYR A 81 -9.98 -13.85 -7.49
CA TYR A 81 -9.35 -15.10 -7.10
C TYR A 81 -10.41 -16.11 -6.67
N HIS A 82 -10.12 -17.39 -6.80
CA HIS A 82 -10.93 -18.47 -6.25
C HIS A 82 -10.07 -19.42 -5.43
N ILE A 83 -10.69 -20.09 -4.46
CA ILE A 83 -10.05 -21.07 -3.59
C ILE A 83 -9.90 -22.37 -4.38
N VAL A 84 -8.68 -22.89 -4.47
CA VAL A 84 -8.38 -24.18 -5.10
C VAL A 84 -8.19 -25.29 -4.08
N SER A 85 -7.82 -24.94 -2.84
CA SER A 85 -7.82 -25.89 -1.73
C SER A 85 -7.98 -25.21 -0.37
N ASP A 86 -8.62 -25.91 0.57
CA ASP A 86 -8.63 -25.60 2.00
C ASP A 86 -8.16 -26.81 2.81
N THR A 87 -7.28 -26.58 3.78
CA THR A 87 -6.74 -27.60 4.67
C THR A 87 -6.90 -27.15 6.11
N SER A 88 -7.42 -28.00 6.98
CA SER A 88 -7.47 -27.76 8.42
C SER A 88 -6.46 -28.64 9.13
N SER A 89 -5.67 -28.04 10.03
CA SER A 89 -4.75 -28.74 10.92
C SER A 89 -4.79 -28.09 12.30
N ASP A 90 -5.05 -28.89 13.33
CA ASP A 90 -5.12 -28.40 14.72
C ASP A 90 -6.13 -27.24 14.87
N ASP A 91 -5.64 -26.03 15.13
CA ASP A 91 -6.41 -24.80 15.34
C ASP A 91 -6.30 -23.81 14.16
N ASN A 92 -5.74 -24.23 13.02
CA ASN A 92 -5.59 -23.38 11.84
C ASN A 92 -6.27 -23.94 10.58
N GLU A 93 -6.63 -23.03 9.67
CA GLU A 93 -7.09 -23.35 8.33
C GLU A 93 -6.23 -22.61 7.31
N THR A 94 -5.73 -23.35 6.32
CA THR A 94 -4.89 -22.85 5.23
C THR A 94 -5.65 -22.94 3.92
N PHE A 95 -5.66 -21.85 3.17
CA PHE A 95 -6.33 -21.71 1.88
C PHE A 95 -5.29 -21.38 0.82
N ILE A 96 -5.38 -22.08 -0.32
CA ILE A 96 -4.64 -21.74 -1.54
C ILE A 96 -5.64 -21.19 -2.53
N LEU A 97 -5.30 -20.03 -3.12
CA LEU A 97 -6.11 -19.33 -4.09
C LEU A 97 -5.35 -19.13 -5.40
N GLU A 98 -6.08 -19.17 -6.50
CA GLU A 98 -5.60 -18.88 -7.85
C GLU A 98 -6.41 -17.74 -8.47
N ILE A 99 -5.76 -16.96 -9.34
CA ILE A 99 -6.42 -15.90 -10.11
C ILE A 99 -7.40 -16.51 -11.13
N ASP A 100 -8.52 -15.84 -11.37
CA ASP A 100 -9.49 -16.29 -12.36
C ASP A 100 -8.98 -16.16 -13.79
N LYS A 101 -9.52 -17.00 -14.67
CA LYS A 101 -9.23 -16.91 -16.11
C LYS A 101 -9.59 -15.54 -16.68
N GLY A 102 -8.65 -14.96 -17.41
CA GLY A 102 -8.81 -13.67 -18.07
C GLY A 102 -8.56 -12.46 -17.16
N LYS A 103 -8.31 -12.65 -15.87
CA LYS A 103 -7.83 -11.60 -14.97
C LYS A 103 -6.31 -11.51 -15.01
N VAL A 104 -5.79 -10.31 -14.74
CA VAL A 104 -4.34 -10.04 -14.75
C VAL A 104 -3.99 -9.31 -13.46
N GLN A 105 -3.15 -9.95 -12.64
CA GLN A 105 -2.54 -9.35 -11.46
C GLN A 105 -1.05 -9.73 -11.41
N PRO A 106 -0.20 -8.92 -10.75
CA PRO A 106 1.21 -9.26 -10.57
C PRO A 106 1.43 -10.58 -9.83
N LYS A 107 0.48 -10.96 -8.96
CA LYS A 107 0.49 -12.23 -8.24
C LYS A 107 -0.70 -13.08 -8.66
N THR A 108 -0.43 -14.29 -9.14
CA THR A 108 -1.47 -15.20 -9.65
C THR A 108 -1.88 -16.28 -8.67
N HIS A 109 -1.14 -16.44 -7.58
CA HIS A 109 -1.38 -17.42 -6.53
C HIS A 109 -1.25 -16.75 -5.16
N MET A 110 -2.04 -17.20 -4.20
CA MET A 110 -2.02 -16.67 -2.84
C MET A 110 -2.22 -17.80 -1.84
N THR A 111 -1.48 -17.73 -0.73
CA THR A 111 -1.70 -18.58 0.43
C THR A 111 -2.20 -17.73 1.59
N ILE A 112 -3.23 -18.21 2.28
CA ILE A 112 -3.78 -17.58 3.47
C ILE A 112 -3.89 -18.63 4.57
N THR A 113 -3.28 -18.40 5.72
CA THR A 113 -3.47 -19.22 6.92
C THR A 113 -4.20 -18.42 7.98
N ILE A 114 -5.25 -18.99 8.59
CA ILE A 114 -6.09 -18.33 9.57
C ILE A 114 -6.12 -19.16 10.84
N ARG A 115 -6.01 -18.49 11.99
CA ARG A 115 -6.29 -19.07 13.30
C ARG A 115 -6.98 -18.08 14.23
N ALA A 116 -7.84 -18.57 15.11
CA ALA A 116 -8.35 -17.77 16.21
C ALA A 116 -7.21 -17.44 17.19
N ILE A 117 -7.20 -16.23 17.72
CA ILE A 117 -6.26 -15.81 18.77
C ILE A 117 -7.00 -15.13 19.92
N LYS A 118 -6.39 -15.17 21.10
CA LYS A 118 -6.88 -14.38 22.23
C LYS A 118 -6.80 -12.90 21.88
N LYS A 119 -7.91 -12.17 22.12
CA LYS A 119 -7.92 -10.71 22.01
C LYS A 119 -6.90 -10.12 22.98
N GLN A 120 -6.04 -9.27 22.44
CA GLN A 120 -5.05 -8.52 23.21
C GLN A 120 -5.59 -7.12 23.47
N ASP A 121 -5.48 -6.66 24.72
CA ASP A 121 -5.86 -5.31 25.12
C ASP A 121 -4.62 -4.42 25.07
N PHE A 122 -4.41 -3.75 23.93
CA PHE A 122 -3.29 -2.84 23.77
C PHE A 122 -3.59 -1.47 24.40
N LEU A 123 -2.67 -0.99 25.23
CA LEU A 123 -2.81 0.31 25.91
C LEU A 123 -2.58 1.49 24.98
N ASN A 124 -1.66 1.36 24.03
CA ASN A 124 -1.26 2.41 23.10
C ASN A 124 -0.65 1.83 21.81
N THR A 125 -0.33 2.72 20.86
CA THR A 125 0.30 2.38 19.57
C THR A 125 1.67 1.71 19.74
N GLU A 126 2.48 2.11 20.72
CA GLU A 126 3.82 1.56 20.96
C GLU A 126 3.74 0.08 21.38
N ASN A 127 2.77 -0.29 22.24
CA ASN A 127 2.52 -1.68 22.60
C ASN A 127 2.11 -2.53 21.39
N ILE A 128 1.30 -1.98 20.47
CA ILE A 128 0.92 -2.68 19.23
C ILE A 128 2.17 -2.88 18.35
N VAL A 129 2.97 -1.84 18.16
CA VAL A 129 4.20 -1.92 17.36
C VAL A 129 5.17 -2.95 17.93
N SER A 130 5.37 -2.98 19.25
CA SER A 130 6.22 -3.98 19.91
C SER A 130 5.71 -5.40 19.64
N TYR A 131 4.42 -5.65 19.88
CA TYR A 131 3.80 -6.96 19.65
C TYR A 131 3.96 -7.44 18.20
N LEU A 132 3.75 -6.54 17.23
CA LEU A 132 3.93 -6.86 15.81
C LEU A 132 5.41 -7.07 15.44
N SER A 133 6.31 -6.32 16.06
CA SER A 133 7.75 -6.47 15.85
C SER A 133 8.25 -7.81 16.40
N ASP A 134 7.72 -8.27 17.53
CA ASP A 134 8.05 -9.59 18.08
C ASP A 134 7.56 -10.72 17.15
N MET A 135 6.40 -10.52 16.50
CA MET A 135 5.85 -11.45 15.51
C MET A 135 6.66 -11.50 14.22
N SER A 136 7.26 -10.38 13.80
CA SER A 136 8.13 -10.31 12.62
C SER A 136 9.33 -9.39 12.89
N PRO A 137 10.41 -9.88 13.50
CA PRO A 137 11.54 -9.04 13.94
C PRO A 137 12.22 -8.27 12.80
N ASN A 138 12.25 -8.87 11.62
CA ASN A 138 12.83 -8.29 10.41
C ASN A 138 11.77 -7.58 9.53
N TYR A 139 10.72 -7.04 10.14
CA TYR A 139 9.66 -6.35 9.41
C TYR A 139 10.20 -5.19 8.56
N GLU A 140 9.61 -5.05 7.40
CA GLU A 140 9.76 -3.91 6.48
C GLU A 140 8.66 -2.87 6.73
N LYS A 141 7.47 -3.32 7.14
CA LYS A 141 6.32 -2.44 7.27
C LYS A 141 5.36 -2.84 8.39
N ILE A 142 4.88 -1.85 9.13
CA ILE A 142 3.75 -1.98 10.07
C ILE A 142 2.66 -1.00 9.66
N ARG A 143 1.39 -1.43 9.74
CA ARG A 143 0.21 -0.55 9.64
C ARG A 143 -0.77 -0.85 10.75
N ILE A 144 -1.36 0.19 11.33
CA ILE A 144 -2.31 0.09 12.43
C ILE A 144 -3.59 0.82 12.03
N TYR A 145 -4.71 0.09 12.09
CA TYR A 145 -6.06 0.55 11.87
C TYR A 145 -6.86 0.35 13.16
N ASN A 146 -7.32 1.44 13.76
CA ASN A 146 -8.08 1.49 15.00
C ASN A 146 -9.41 2.21 14.76
N ASN A 147 -10.43 1.81 15.52
CA ASN A 147 -11.77 2.39 15.44
C ASN A 147 -12.31 2.37 14.00
N VAL A 148 -12.15 1.23 13.33
CA VAL A 148 -12.71 1.03 12.00
C VAL A 148 -14.24 1.05 12.11
N THR A 149 -14.88 1.86 11.27
CA THR A 149 -16.35 2.06 11.27
C THR A 149 -16.96 1.74 9.92
N ASP A 150 -16.41 0.77 9.19
CA ASP A 150 -17.01 0.28 7.95
C ASP A 150 -17.94 -0.91 8.22
N ASP A 151 -18.64 -1.36 7.17
CA ASP A 151 -19.62 -2.45 7.27
C ASP A 151 -18.96 -3.85 7.34
N SER A 152 -17.63 -3.94 7.51
CA SER A 152 -16.94 -5.22 7.69
C SER A 152 -17.15 -5.81 9.09
N GLY A 153 -17.53 -4.98 10.07
CA GLY A 153 -17.61 -5.35 11.49
C GLY A 153 -16.24 -5.45 12.20
N ILE A 154 -15.14 -5.29 11.46
CA ILE A 154 -13.79 -5.20 12.02
C ILE A 154 -13.70 -3.89 12.81
N ILE A 155 -13.26 -3.95 14.07
CA ILE A 155 -13.04 -2.77 14.92
C ILE A 155 -11.58 -2.31 14.91
N SER A 156 -10.65 -3.24 14.68
CA SER A 156 -9.23 -2.97 14.51
C SER A 156 -8.55 -4.02 13.63
N LEU A 157 -7.56 -3.56 12.89
CA LEU A 157 -6.70 -4.42 12.06
C LEU A 157 -5.27 -3.93 12.19
N TYR A 158 -4.35 -4.84 12.48
CA TYR A 158 -2.93 -4.55 12.57
C TYR A 158 -2.19 -5.44 11.58
N SER A 159 -1.28 -4.89 10.80
CA SER A 159 -0.51 -5.68 9.84
C SER A 159 0.98 -5.47 10.02
N VAL A 160 1.76 -6.54 9.95
CA VAL A 160 3.22 -6.49 9.85
C VAL A 160 3.71 -7.32 8.66
N THR A 161 4.50 -6.69 7.80
CA THR A 161 5.06 -7.29 6.58
C THR A 161 6.58 -7.38 6.71
N GLY A 162 7.15 -8.53 6.38
CA GLY A 162 8.59 -8.74 6.29
C GLY A 162 8.92 -10.13 5.74
N GLY A 163 9.99 -10.23 4.96
CA GLY A 163 10.47 -11.53 4.47
C GLY A 163 9.49 -12.24 3.53
N GLY A 164 8.71 -11.48 2.75
CA GLY A 164 7.73 -12.02 1.79
C GLY A 164 6.38 -12.43 2.38
N LEU A 165 6.18 -12.30 3.70
CA LEU A 165 4.92 -12.58 4.36
C LEU A 165 4.33 -11.34 5.01
N THR A 166 3.01 -11.31 5.13
CA THR A 166 2.28 -10.33 5.92
C THR A 166 1.37 -11.03 6.92
N ASN A 167 1.54 -10.67 8.18
CA ASN A 167 0.67 -11.09 9.27
C ASN A 167 -0.36 -9.99 9.53
N TYR A 168 -1.63 -10.37 9.65
CA TYR A 168 -2.74 -9.50 10.00
C TYR A 168 -3.40 -9.98 11.29
N VAL A 169 -3.49 -9.11 12.29
CA VAL A 169 -4.34 -9.30 13.46
C VAL A 169 -5.66 -8.60 13.19
N VAL A 170 -6.71 -9.37 12.95
CA VAL A 170 -8.05 -8.88 12.60
C VAL A 170 -8.97 -9.06 13.80
N CYS A 171 -9.49 -7.95 14.33
CA CYS A 171 -10.29 -7.98 15.55
C CYS A 171 -11.71 -7.44 15.32
N TYR A 172 -12.67 -8.21 15.80
CA TYR A 172 -14.07 -7.88 16.00
C TYR A 172 -14.30 -7.53 17.47
N ARG A 173 -15.54 -7.18 17.83
CA ARG A 173 -15.90 -6.82 19.21
C ARG A 173 -15.51 -7.91 20.22
N ASP A 174 -15.74 -9.16 19.88
CA ASP A 174 -15.67 -10.35 20.75
C ASP A 174 -14.74 -11.47 20.24
N ALA A 175 -14.07 -11.28 19.10
CA ALA A 175 -13.16 -12.27 18.52
C ALA A 175 -11.97 -11.61 17.82
N CYS A 176 -10.82 -12.25 17.81
CA CYS A 176 -9.66 -11.84 17.01
C CYS A 176 -9.07 -13.05 16.28
N TYR A 177 -8.49 -12.78 15.11
CA TYR A 177 -7.87 -13.78 14.25
C TYR A 177 -6.48 -13.32 13.85
N LEU A 178 -5.54 -14.26 13.76
CA LEU A 178 -4.30 -14.06 13.03
C LEU A 178 -4.49 -14.61 11.63
N VAL A 179 -4.23 -13.78 10.63
CA VAL A 179 -4.26 -14.13 9.21
C VAL A 179 -2.85 -13.93 8.65
N GLU A 180 -2.20 -15.00 8.23
CA GLU A 180 -0.90 -14.96 7.59
C GLU A 180 -1.10 -15.09 6.09
N SER A 181 -0.50 -14.20 5.30
CA SER A 181 -0.59 -14.27 3.85
C SER A 181 0.70 -13.85 3.18
N ASP A 182 1.02 -14.54 2.10
CA ASP A 182 2.08 -14.16 1.17
C ASP A 182 1.66 -13.03 0.22
N TYR A 183 0.43 -12.52 0.35
CA TYR A 183 -0.11 -11.39 -0.42
C TYR A 183 -0.25 -10.14 0.47
N SER A 184 0.66 -9.18 0.29
CA SER A 184 0.85 -8.04 1.19
C SER A 184 -0.27 -7.00 1.19
N ILE A 185 -1.26 -7.15 0.32
CA ILE A 185 -2.41 -6.23 0.20
C ILE A 185 -3.75 -6.89 0.56
N LEU A 186 -3.77 -8.05 1.23
CA LEU A 186 -5.00 -8.76 1.63
C LEU A 186 -6.03 -7.87 2.38
N LYS A 187 -5.56 -6.81 3.06
CA LYS A 187 -6.41 -5.78 3.67
C LYS A 187 -7.48 -5.20 2.75
N VAL A 188 -7.28 -5.16 1.43
CA VAL A 188 -8.28 -4.67 0.47
C VAL A 188 -9.51 -5.57 0.38
N TYR A 189 -9.37 -6.86 0.72
CA TYR A 189 -10.46 -7.82 0.79
C TYR A 189 -11.05 -7.94 2.21
N LEU A 190 -10.33 -7.47 3.23
CA LEU A 190 -10.79 -7.45 4.62
C LEU A 190 -11.72 -6.26 4.91
N PHE A 191 -11.38 -5.08 4.37
CA PHE A 191 -12.21 -3.88 4.52
C PHE A 191 -13.27 -3.74 3.43
N LYS A 192 -14.33 -2.98 3.72
CA LYS A 192 -15.35 -2.58 2.75
C LYS A 192 -15.09 -1.19 2.16
N ASN A 193 -14.58 -0.26 2.97
CA ASN A 193 -14.44 1.15 2.59
C ASN A 193 -12.99 1.65 2.50
N ASN A 194 -12.00 0.73 2.46
CA ASN A 194 -10.56 1.01 2.37
C ASN A 194 -10.09 2.17 3.30
N PRO A 195 -10.21 2.01 4.63
CA PRO A 195 -9.83 3.05 5.58
C PRO A 195 -8.33 3.40 5.46
N THR A 196 -7.99 4.64 5.76
CA THR A 196 -6.60 5.06 5.95
C THR A 196 -6.07 4.49 7.26
N ALA A 197 -4.80 4.09 7.29
CA ALA A 197 -4.18 3.67 8.54
C ALA A 197 -4.13 4.86 9.51
N ASN A 198 -4.26 4.61 10.81
CA ASN A 198 -4.05 5.63 11.82
C ASN A 198 -2.55 5.88 12.04
N TYR A 199 -1.74 4.84 11.78
CA TYR A 199 -0.31 4.85 12.01
C TYR A 199 0.40 3.86 11.08
N MET A 200 1.57 4.24 10.58
CA MET A 200 2.41 3.39 9.73
C MET A 200 3.88 3.52 10.09
N VAL A 201 4.63 2.42 10.00
CA VAL A 201 6.09 2.39 10.05
C VAL A 201 6.60 1.71 8.79
N ASN A 202 7.58 2.31 8.14
CA ASN A 202 8.28 1.73 6.99
C ASN A 202 9.79 1.72 7.28
N LYS A 203 10.45 0.57 7.12
CA LYS A 203 11.92 0.47 7.06
C LYS A 203 12.34 0.40 5.60
N LEU A 204 12.84 1.52 5.09
CA LEU A 204 13.27 1.65 3.71
C LEU A 204 14.79 1.47 3.63
N LYS A 205 15.22 0.78 2.58
CA LYS A 205 16.63 0.68 2.20
C LYS A 205 16.80 1.41 0.89
N ILE A 206 17.63 2.44 0.90
CA ILE A 206 18.00 3.19 -0.30
C ILE A 206 19.34 2.61 -0.76
N GLU A 207 19.34 1.99 -1.92
CA GLU A 207 20.56 1.52 -2.57
C GLU A 207 21.34 2.74 -3.06
N CYS A 208 22.61 2.79 -2.67
CA CYS A 208 23.55 3.83 -3.05
C CYS A 208 24.71 3.19 -3.83
N ALA A 209 25.51 4.01 -4.51
CA ALA A 209 26.68 3.53 -5.23
C ALA A 209 27.65 2.75 -4.31
N ASN A 210 28.50 1.92 -4.91
CA ASN A 210 29.49 1.09 -4.21
C ASN A 210 28.88 0.11 -3.19
N SER A 211 27.64 -0.32 -3.41
CA SER A 211 26.91 -1.24 -2.51
C SER A 211 26.67 -0.68 -1.11
N PHE A 212 26.79 0.64 -0.93
CA PHE A 212 26.33 1.28 0.30
C PHE A 212 24.80 1.25 0.37
N THR A 213 24.25 1.22 1.58
CA THR A 213 22.80 1.22 1.79
C THR A 213 22.44 2.19 2.89
N THR A 214 21.71 3.25 2.52
CA THR A 214 21.12 4.15 3.51
C THR A 214 19.86 3.52 4.08
N ASN A 215 19.75 3.50 5.41
CA ASN A 215 18.57 3.00 6.10
C ASN A 215 17.70 4.18 6.53
N VAL A 216 16.41 4.14 6.18
CA VAL A 216 15.43 5.16 6.57
C VAL A 216 14.28 4.48 7.30
N ASN A 217 14.12 4.77 8.59
CA ASN A 217 12.95 4.38 9.36
C ASN A 217 11.93 5.52 9.34
N GLN A 218 10.85 5.34 8.60
CA GLN A 218 9.78 6.32 8.48
C GLN A 218 8.61 5.94 9.38
N THR A 219 8.12 6.90 10.18
CA THR A 219 6.92 6.75 10.99
C THR A 219 5.90 7.81 10.60
N ILE A 220 4.70 7.40 10.19
CA ILE A 220 3.64 8.29 9.70
C ILE A 220 2.45 8.25 10.66
N TYR A 221 1.95 9.43 11.00
CA TYR A 221 0.80 9.65 11.86
C TYR A 221 -0.35 10.26 11.06
N TYR A 222 -1.55 9.73 11.27
CA TYR A 222 -2.77 10.24 10.65
C TYR A 222 -3.80 10.62 11.72
N ASN A 223 -4.51 11.72 11.48
CA ASN A 223 -5.64 12.17 12.29
C ASN A 223 -6.92 12.11 11.43
N LYS A 224 -7.87 11.23 11.81
CA LYS A 224 -9.15 11.05 11.10
C LYS A 224 -8.97 10.93 9.57
N ASN A 225 -8.07 10.03 9.14
CA ASN A 225 -7.71 9.76 7.74
C ASN A 225 -6.96 10.88 7.01
N LYS A 226 -6.52 11.93 7.71
CA LYS A 226 -5.65 12.97 7.14
C LYS A 226 -4.23 12.81 7.64
N PHE A 227 -3.26 12.98 6.75
CA PHE A 227 -1.85 13.06 7.13
C PHE A 227 -1.66 14.18 8.16
N GLU A 228 -0.98 13.87 9.26
CA GLU A 228 -0.60 14.85 10.27
C GLU A 228 0.89 15.16 10.15
N LYS A 229 1.71 14.11 10.23
CA LYS A 229 3.17 14.21 10.12
C LYS A 229 3.82 12.87 9.78
N ALA A 230 5.03 12.94 9.25
CA ALA A 230 5.96 11.84 9.12
C ALA A 230 7.29 12.19 9.81
N LYS A 231 7.84 11.23 10.53
CA LYS A 231 9.17 11.29 11.14
C LYS A 231 10.10 10.32 10.43
N TYR A 232 11.36 10.69 10.33
CA TYR A 232 12.38 9.91 9.64
C TYR A 232 13.62 9.81 10.52
N ASP A 233 14.06 8.59 10.80
CA ASP A 233 15.40 8.33 11.32
C ASP A 233 16.25 7.78 10.19
N ILE A 234 17.34 8.47 9.86
CA ILE A 234 18.15 8.20 8.67
C ILE A 234 19.56 7.84 9.12
N VAL A 235 20.10 6.74 8.58
CA VAL A 235 21.51 6.36 8.74
C VAL A 235 22.11 6.23 7.34
N GLN A 236 22.99 7.15 6.99
CA GLN A 236 23.66 7.17 5.69
C GLN A 236 24.43 5.88 5.44
N GLY A 237 24.40 5.41 4.20
CA GLY A 237 25.10 4.19 3.79
C GLY A 237 26.61 4.34 3.95
N ASN A 238 27.19 5.33 3.27
CA ASN A 238 28.59 5.68 3.46
C ASN A 238 28.76 6.54 4.73
N GLY A 239 29.81 6.25 5.51
CA GLY A 239 30.16 6.96 6.76
C GLY A 239 29.21 6.77 7.95
N GLY A 240 28.00 6.22 7.78
CA GLY A 240 27.08 5.91 8.87
C GLY A 240 26.48 7.12 9.58
N THR A 241 26.57 8.32 8.98
CA THR A 241 26.11 9.55 9.63
C THR A 241 24.59 9.54 9.84
N LYS A 242 24.14 9.94 11.03
CA LYS A 242 22.74 9.88 11.42
C LYS A 242 22.04 11.23 11.38
N TYR A 243 20.78 11.20 10.96
CA TYR A 243 19.88 12.36 10.96
C TYR A 243 18.51 11.98 11.49
N SER A 244 17.80 13.01 11.94
CA SER A 244 16.37 12.94 12.19
C SER A 244 15.67 14.00 11.34
N ALA A 245 14.50 13.66 10.79
CA ALA A 245 13.69 14.61 10.05
C ALA A 245 12.21 14.51 10.45
N GLU A 246 11.48 15.61 10.27
CA GLU A 246 10.03 15.64 10.42
C GLU A 246 9.42 16.42 9.25
N LEU A 247 8.43 15.81 8.61
CA LEU A 247 7.50 16.46 7.68
C LEU A 247 6.17 16.62 8.40
N SER A 248 5.69 17.83 8.57
CA SER A 248 4.40 18.13 9.19
C SER A 248 3.48 18.86 8.22
N TYR A 249 2.18 18.71 8.38
CA TYR A 249 1.19 19.41 7.55
C TYR A 249 0.29 20.30 8.41
N ASP A 250 0.32 21.61 8.13
CA ASP A 250 -0.61 22.56 8.71
C ASP A 250 -1.92 22.55 7.91
N ASN A 251 -2.98 22.00 8.50
CA ASN A 251 -4.29 21.92 7.87
C ASN A 251 -5.03 23.27 7.75
N LYS A 252 -4.58 24.32 8.45
CA LYS A 252 -5.17 25.66 8.38
C LYS A 252 -4.52 26.48 7.28
N GLU A 253 -3.19 26.41 7.19
CA GLU A 253 -2.42 27.15 6.20
C GLU A 253 -2.25 26.37 4.88
N TYR A 254 -2.57 25.07 4.89
CA TYR A 254 -2.37 24.15 3.77
C TYR A 254 -0.89 24.01 3.36
N ILE A 255 0.03 24.17 4.32
CA ILE A 255 1.47 24.14 4.11
C ILE A 255 2.09 22.89 4.71
N SER A 256 2.99 22.26 3.97
CA SER A 256 3.85 21.17 4.46
C SER A 256 5.20 21.75 4.86
N ASN A 257 5.66 21.44 6.07
CA ASN A 257 6.93 21.91 6.61
C ASN A 257 7.86 20.72 6.88
N PHE A 258 9.04 20.74 6.28
CA PHE A 258 10.09 19.74 6.47
C PHE A 258 11.26 20.33 7.25
N THR A 259 11.72 19.65 8.29
CA THR A 259 12.92 20.01 9.04
C THR A 259 13.84 18.80 9.16
N LEU A 260 15.13 18.99 8.86
CA LEU A 260 16.18 17.99 9.01
C LEU A 260 17.19 18.45 10.07
N LYS A 261 17.58 17.53 10.95
CA LYS A 261 18.55 17.75 12.02
C LYS A 261 19.62 16.67 12.05
N ASN A 262 20.83 17.06 12.43
CA ASN A 262 21.91 16.10 12.72
C ASN A 262 21.70 15.41 14.09
N GLU A 263 22.59 14.48 14.45
CA GLU A 263 22.55 13.74 15.72
C GLU A 263 22.66 14.65 16.97
N LYS A 264 23.21 15.86 16.84
CA LYS A 264 23.27 16.87 17.91
C LYS A 264 21.98 17.70 18.03
N GLY A 265 21.02 17.50 17.13
CA GLY A 265 19.78 18.27 17.07
C GLY A 265 19.92 19.63 16.37
N GLU A 266 21.05 19.91 15.73
CA GLU A 266 21.27 21.15 14.98
C GLU A 266 20.52 21.07 13.64
N ASN A 267 19.81 22.15 13.29
CA ASN A 267 19.05 22.23 12.03
C ASN A 267 20.01 22.30 10.84
N LEU A 268 19.84 21.37 9.90
CA LEU A 268 20.57 21.34 8.63
C LEU A 268 19.74 21.91 7.47
N LEU A 269 18.44 21.59 7.44
CA LEU A 269 17.52 22.06 6.41
C LEU A 269 16.16 22.40 7.01
N THR A 270 15.51 23.42 6.46
CA THR A 270 14.11 23.75 6.73
C THR A 270 13.48 24.18 5.41
N LEU A 271 12.45 23.43 4.99
CA LEU A 271 11.79 23.59 3.69
C LEU A 271 10.27 23.67 3.91
N SER A 272 9.58 24.40 3.05
CA SER A 272 8.13 24.54 3.09
C SER A 272 7.54 24.55 1.69
N THR A 273 6.36 23.97 1.53
CA THR A 273 5.61 23.97 0.26
C THR A 273 4.10 23.97 0.54
N ASP A 274 3.33 24.60 -0.34
CA ASP A 274 1.87 24.55 -0.40
C ASP A 274 1.33 23.36 -1.24
N ALA A 275 2.23 22.51 -1.75
CA ALA A 275 1.89 21.25 -2.42
C ALA A 275 0.88 20.44 -1.59
N SER A 276 -0.28 20.16 -2.19
CA SER A 276 -1.50 19.69 -1.52
C SER A 276 -1.83 18.21 -1.75
N GLY A 277 -1.13 17.57 -2.67
CA GLY A 277 -1.26 16.19 -3.08
C GLY A 277 -0.75 15.20 -2.03
N SER A 278 -0.28 14.04 -2.50
CA SER A 278 0.21 12.98 -1.64
C SER A 278 1.38 13.46 -0.80
N LYS A 279 1.14 13.61 0.52
CA LYS A 279 2.17 14.07 1.48
C LYS A 279 3.35 13.12 1.59
N GLU A 280 3.15 11.87 1.19
CA GLU A 280 4.21 10.86 1.11
C GLU A 280 5.19 11.15 -0.05
N ASP A 281 4.77 11.90 -1.07
CA ASP A 281 5.62 12.29 -2.21
C ASP A 281 6.35 13.62 -2.01
N THR A 282 6.08 14.33 -0.91
CA THR A 282 6.71 15.63 -0.63
C THR A 282 8.22 15.51 -0.40
N ILE A 283 8.68 14.39 0.17
CA ILE A 283 10.10 14.12 0.45
C ILE A 283 10.45 12.71 -0.03
N LYS A 284 11.52 12.59 -0.81
CA LYS A 284 12.13 11.31 -1.20
C LYS A 284 13.62 11.31 -0.89
N PHE A 285 14.13 10.15 -0.51
CA PHE A 285 15.56 9.89 -0.31
C PHE A 285 16.05 8.96 -1.41
N LEU A 286 17.15 9.32 -2.06
CA LEU A 286 17.73 8.61 -3.20
C LEU A 286 19.19 9.05 -3.36
N ASP A 287 20.07 8.20 -3.88
CA ASP A 287 21.43 8.60 -4.27
C ASP A 287 21.38 9.17 -5.70
N VAL A 288 21.32 10.50 -5.84
CA VAL A 288 21.04 11.15 -7.14
C VAL A 288 22.31 11.39 -7.95
N ASN A 289 23.45 11.52 -7.28
CA ASN A 289 24.75 11.74 -7.92
C ASN A 289 25.64 10.47 -7.92
N MET A 290 25.13 9.35 -7.41
CA MET A 290 25.81 8.05 -7.32
C MET A 290 27.13 8.12 -6.53
N ASP A 291 27.17 8.89 -5.45
CA ASP A 291 28.37 9.06 -4.63
C ASP A 291 28.42 8.16 -3.37
N GLY A 292 27.39 7.34 -3.17
CA GLY A 292 27.28 6.42 -2.04
C GLY A 292 26.53 7.00 -0.83
N TYR A 293 26.07 8.24 -0.91
CA TYR A 293 25.22 8.88 0.09
C TYR A 293 23.80 9.07 -0.45
N ALA A 294 22.81 9.00 0.44
CA ALA A 294 21.46 9.38 0.08
C ALA A 294 21.31 10.90 0.12
N ASP A 295 20.73 11.43 -0.94
CA ASP A 295 20.34 12.80 -1.16
C ASP A 295 18.84 12.99 -0.90
N ILE A 296 18.38 14.25 -0.98
CA ILE A 296 16.98 14.61 -0.72
C ILE A 296 16.38 15.23 -1.97
N GLN A 297 15.26 14.67 -2.41
CA GLN A 297 14.33 15.31 -3.33
C GLN A 297 13.16 15.87 -2.53
N PHE A 298 12.88 17.17 -2.71
CA PHE A 298 11.77 17.87 -2.10
C PHE A 298 10.83 18.41 -3.16
N LEU A 299 9.53 18.20 -3.00
CA LEU A 299 8.48 18.78 -3.83
C LEU A 299 8.34 20.27 -3.49
N GLU A 300 8.82 21.14 -4.36
CA GLU A 300 8.69 22.60 -4.17
C GLU A 300 7.29 23.08 -4.59
N GLU A 301 6.79 22.59 -5.73
CA GLU A 301 5.52 23.02 -6.31
C GLU A 301 4.83 21.84 -7.00
N GLU A 302 3.53 21.70 -6.76
CA GLU A 302 2.68 20.77 -7.50
C GLU A 302 2.12 21.42 -8.75
N GLY A 303 2.08 20.66 -9.84
CA GLY A 303 1.46 21.10 -11.07
C GLY A 303 0.60 20.01 -11.70
N THR A 304 -0.35 20.42 -12.52
CA THR A 304 -1.28 19.51 -13.21
C THR A 304 -0.57 18.50 -14.11
N MET A 305 0.53 18.92 -14.75
CA MET A 305 1.30 18.08 -15.68
C MET A 305 2.68 17.70 -15.12
N ASN A 306 3.33 18.63 -14.44
CA ASN A 306 4.67 18.45 -13.87
C ASN A 306 4.66 18.92 -12.43
N ASN A 307 5.26 18.13 -11.57
CA ASN A 307 5.70 18.61 -10.26
C ASN A 307 7.08 19.24 -10.42
N ARG A 308 7.39 20.24 -9.61
CA ARG A 308 8.72 20.84 -9.55
C ARG A 308 9.42 20.39 -8.28
N TYR A 309 10.60 19.80 -8.44
CA TYR A 309 11.41 19.34 -7.33
C TYR A 309 12.68 20.17 -7.15
N ALA A 310 13.11 20.31 -5.90
CA ALA A 310 14.47 20.68 -5.55
C ALA A 310 15.25 19.45 -5.09
N LEU A 311 16.52 19.41 -5.47
CA LEU A 311 17.47 18.40 -5.02
C LEU A 311 18.48 19.02 -4.05
N TYR A 312 18.81 18.26 -3.01
CA TYR A 312 19.85 18.59 -2.05
C TYR A 312 20.79 17.41 -1.93
N VAL A 313 22.03 17.59 -2.35
CA VAL A 313 23.05 16.53 -2.33
C VAL A 313 23.87 16.58 -1.04
N TRP A 314 24.32 15.42 -0.57
CA TRP A 314 25.21 15.33 0.59
C TRP A 314 26.62 15.83 0.26
N ASP A 315 27.12 16.81 1.01
CA ASP A 315 28.52 17.22 0.99
C ASP A 315 29.24 16.63 2.21
N ASP A 316 29.99 15.56 1.96
CA ASP A 316 30.74 14.87 3.01
C ASP A 316 31.83 15.72 3.67
N SER A 317 32.36 16.73 2.96
CA SER A 317 33.39 17.62 3.51
C SER A 317 32.78 18.62 4.49
N ALA A 318 31.61 19.17 4.14
CA ALA A 318 30.88 20.11 4.99
C ALA A 318 30.01 19.41 6.05
N LYS A 319 29.80 18.10 5.91
CA LYS A 319 28.81 17.31 6.66
C LYS A 319 27.43 17.96 6.62
N ASN A 320 27.01 18.40 5.43
CA ASN A 320 25.75 19.11 5.24
C ASN A 320 25.15 18.85 3.86
N PHE A 321 23.87 19.18 3.70
CA PHE A 321 23.16 19.09 2.42
C PHE A 321 23.25 20.40 1.65
N VAL A 322 23.57 20.31 0.36
CA VAL A 322 23.75 21.47 -0.53
C VAL A 322 22.72 21.43 -1.65
N LYS A 323 21.96 22.52 -1.81
CA LYS A 323 20.97 22.64 -2.89
C LYS A 323 21.66 22.55 -4.25
N VAL A 324 21.17 21.67 -5.11
CA VAL A 324 21.63 21.50 -6.48
C VAL A 324 21.21 22.72 -7.31
N LYS A 325 22.15 23.23 -8.12
CA LYS A 325 21.89 24.26 -9.12
C LYS A 325 21.52 23.60 -10.44
N CYS A 326 20.36 23.93 -10.98
CA CYS A 326 19.93 23.54 -12.31
C CYS A 326 19.06 24.66 -12.88
N ASP A 327 19.34 25.08 -14.11
CA ASP A 327 18.55 26.10 -14.79
C ASP A 327 17.23 25.53 -15.33
N GLU A 328 17.17 24.22 -15.53
CA GLU A 328 15.98 23.49 -15.99
C GLU A 328 15.07 23.12 -14.81
N MET A 329 13.76 23.03 -15.08
CA MET A 329 12.81 22.50 -14.10
C MET A 329 13.02 21.00 -13.91
N LEU A 330 13.29 20.56 -12.69
CA LEU A 330 13.33 19.14 -12.34
C LEU A 330 11.91 18.65 -12.07
N SER A 331 11.44 17.70 -12.88
CA SER A 331 10.12 17.07 -12.78
C SER A 331 10.28 15.58 -12.42
N TYR A 332 9.56 14.67 -13.06
CA TYR A 332 9.87 13.26 -12.96
C TYR A 332 11.23 12.99 -13.63
N PHE A 333 12.17 12.41 -12.91
CA PHE A 333 13.46 12.06 -13.46
C PHE A 333 13.88 10.65 -13.06
N GLU A 334 14.72 10.05 -13.89
CA GLU A 334 15.41 8.79 -13.63
C GLU A 334 16.89 9.07 -13.38
N VAL A 335 17.45 8.38 -12.39
CA VAL A 335 18.88 8.46 -12.07
C VAL A 335 19.63 7.41 -12.89
N HIS A 336 20.65 7.84 -13.61
CA HIS A 336 21.56 7.00 -14.38
C HIS A 336 23.00 7.32 -14.00
N ASP A 337 23.94 6.46 -14.39
CA ASP A 337 25.36 6.67 -14.11
C ASP A 337 25.87 7.97 -14.77
N GLY A 338 26.14 8.98 -13.95
CA GLY A 338 26.63 10.30 -14.34
C GLY A 338 25.59 11.29 -14.88
N TYR A 339 24.31 10.95 -14.99
CA TYR A 339 23.28 11.86 -15.51
C TYR A 339 21.87 11.58 -14.98
N LEU A 340 21.00 12.58 -15.09
CA LEU A 340 19.55 12.45 -14.87
C LEU A 340 18.82 12.53 -16.19
N GLN A 341 17.87 11.62 -16.41
CA GLN A 341 16.91 11.72 -17.50
C GLN A 341 15.63 12.36 -16.98
N ASN A 342 15.44 13.65 -17.26
CA ASN A 342 14.35 14.46 -16.75
C ASN A 342 13.21 14.56 -17.77
N TRP A 343 12.00 14.19 -17.37
CA TRP A 343 10.81 14.18 -18.20
C TRP A 343 9.93 15.37 -17.88
N GLN A 344 9.72 16.25 -18.85
CA GLN A 344 8.79 17.38 -18.73
C GLN A 344 7.62 17.20 -19.69
N LYS A 345 6.42 17.03 -19.13
CA LYS A 345 5.19 16.88 -19.91
C LYS A 345 4.73 18.23 -20.45
N GLU A 346 4.44 18.29 -21.74
CA GLU A 346 3.71 19.40 -22.35
C GLU A 346 2.20 19.11 -22.38
N SER A 347 1.84 17.85 -22.58
CA SER A 347 0.46 17.36 -22.59
C SER A 347 0.36 15.96 -21.98
N ALA A 348 -0.84 15.37 -22.02
CA ALA A 348 -1.03 13.99 -21.57
C ALA A 348 -0.16 12.98 -22.36
N ASN A 349 0.08 13.26 -23.65
CA ASN A 349 0.72 12.33 -24.58
C ASN A 349 2.00 12.90 -25.21
N SER A 350 2.51 14.04 -24.75
CA SER A 350 3.71 14.66 -25.32
C SER A 350 4.52 15.42 -24.29
N GLY A 351 5.79 15.64 -24.61
CA GLY A 351 6.70 16.43 -23.80
C GLY A 351 8.12 16.36 -24.31
N VAL A 352 9.05 16.72 -23.43
CA VAL A 352 10.49 16.63 -23.68
C VAL A 352 11.17 15.72 -22.66
N ILE A 353 12.18 15.01 -23.13
CA ILE A 353 13.12 14.25 -22.32
C ILE A 353 14.44 15.02 -22.36
N GLN A 354 14.90 15.48 -21.21
CA GLN A 354 16.16 16.21 -21.07
C GLN A 354 17.20 15.29 -20.45
N LYS A 355 18.40 15.27 -21.03
CA LYS A 355 19.57 14.65 -20.40
C LYS A 355 20.32 15.72 -19.62
N LEU A 356 20.31 15.63 -18.30
CA LEU A 356 20.99 16.55 -17.39
C LEU A 356 22.25 15.90 -16.83
N VAL A 357 23.41 16.50 -17.04
CA VAL A 357 24.71 15.95 -16.60
C VAL A 357 25.31 16.78 -15.47
N TRP A 358 26.06 16.14 -14.59
CA TRP A 358 26.76 16.82 -13.49
C TRP A 358 27.98 17.59 -14.03
N LYS A 359 27.93 18.92 -14.01
CA LYS A 359 29.10 19.77 -14.31
C LYS A 359 30.12 19.71 -13.17
N ASN A 360 29.62 19.58 -11.95
CA ASN A 360 30.35 19.36 -10.71
C ASN A 360 29.42 18.68 -9.70
N LYS A 361 29.86 18.49 -8.45
CA LYS A 361 29.13 17.74 -7.42
C LYS A 361 27.71 18.24 -7.11
N ASN A 362 27.37 19.50 -7.39
CA ASN A 362 26.07 20.08 -7.04
C ASN A 362 25.48 20.96 -8.15
N THR A 363 25.93 20.81 -9.39
CA THR A 363 25.44 21.60 -10.52
C THR A 363 25.11 20.68 -11.69
N LEU A 364 23.85 20.69 -12.10
CA LEU A 364 23.36 20.02 -13.30
C LEU A 364 23.27 21.00 -14.46
N ILE A 365 23.65 20.54 -15.64
CA ILE A 365 23.49 21.28 -16.91
C ILE A 365 22.77 20.40 -17.93
N LYS A 366 21.97 21.02 -18.80
CA LYS A 366 21.34 20.31 -19.91
C LYS A 366 22.38 19.98 -20.98
N GLU A 367 22.55 18.70 -21.25
CA GLU A 367 23.40 18.20 -22.35
C GLU A 367 22.61 18.09 -23.65
N SER A 368 21.40 17.52 -23.58
CA SER A 368 20.50 17.35 -24.73
C SER A 368 19.03 17.38 -24.32
N GLU A 369 18.17 17.52 -25.31
CA GLU A 369 16.71 17.49 -25.17
C GLU A 369 16.09 16.85 -26.41
N GLU A 370 15.12 15.95 -26.21
CA GLU A 370 14.41 15.26 -27.28
C GLU A 370 12.90 15.33 -27.04
N GLN A 371 12.13 15.61 -28.09
CA GLN A 371 10.67 15.56 -28.00
C GLN A 371 10.16 14.13 -28.08
N TYR A 372 9.11 13.82 -27.33
CA TYR A 372 8.39 12.56 -27.44
C TYR A 372 6.90 12.78 -27.69
N GLN A 373 6.28 11.82 -28.37
CA GLN A 373 4.83 11.62 -28.38
C GLN A 373 4.51 10.17 -28.06
N ALA A 374 3.64 9.96 -27.08
CA ALA A 374 3.05 8.66 -26.81
C ALA A 374 1.94 8.40 -27.84
N ASN A 375 2.11 7.30 -28.58
CA ASN A 375 1.16 6.84 -29.60
C ASN A 375 -0.16 6.36 -29.01
#